data_AF-A0A3C0T3Y4-F1
#
_entry.id   AF-A0A3C0T3Y4-F1
#
_cell.length_a   1.000
_cell.length_b   1.000
_cell.length_c   1.000
_cell.angle_alpha   90.00
_cell.angle_beta   90.00
_cell.angle_gamma   90.00
#
_symmetry.space_group_name_H-M   'P 1'
#
loop_
_entity.id
_entity.type
_entity.pdbx_description
1 polymer ?
#
loop_
_entity_poly.entity_id
_entity_poly.type
_entity_poly.pdbx_seq_one_letter_code
_entity_poly.pdbx_strand_id
1 'polypeptide(L)'
;MGGMHTAQTGDVYAANLPTDEIFTSPDRLKVDGRVTLTRPFVMHQNLGSIPINAWFEFSEGRVIDYGADEGKDSLDALFARDERARYLGELALVDPHSPFAESGLTFFNGLYDENAACHLALGAAYVDTLKKSGDYSEEELLELGMNVSSIHEDMMIGSSEVDVTAVCNDGRRVEIIKNGRFLI
;
A
#
# COMPACT_ATOMS: atom_id res chain seq x y z
N MET A 1 6.07 6.80 -2.38
CA MET A 1 5.37 8.03 -2.83
C MET A 1 5.53 8.19 -4.33
N GLY A 2 4.44 7.99 -5.06
CA GLY A 2 4.38 8.19 -6.51
C GLY A 2 3.93 9.57 -6.96
N GLY A 3 3.98 9.82 -8.26
CA GLY A 3 3.44 11.02 -8.88
C GLY A 3 4.26 12.31 -8.66
N MET A 4 3.59 13.43 -8.94
CA MET A 4 4.17 14.77 -8.89
C MET A 4 3.84 15.44 -7.55
N HIS A 5 4.87 15.97 -6.89
CA HIS A 5 4.77 16.69 -5.62
C HIS A 5 5.24 18.14 -5.78
N THR A 6 4.84 18.98 -4.82
CA THR A 6 5.30 20.37 -4.73
C THR A 6 6.10 20.54 -3.46
N ALA A 7 7.37 20.94 -3.59
CA ALA A 7 8.24 21.24 -2.47
C ALA A 7 7.78 22.49 -1.72
N GLN A 8 8.25 22.68 -0.49
CA GLN A 8 7.97 23.90 0.30
C GLN A 8 8.46 25.19 -0.40
N THR A 9 9.46 25.07 -1.28
CA THR A 9 9.97 26.18 -2.11
C THR A 9 9.04 26.54 -3.27
N GLY A 10 8.01 25.73 -3.55
CA GLY A 10 7.13 25.84 -4.71
C GLY A 10 7.61 25.08 -5.95
N ASP A 11 8.78 24.44 -5.88
CA ASP A 11 9.31 23.64 -6.98
C ASP A 11 8.51 22.33 -7.14
N VAL A 12 8.22 21.96 -8.38
CA VAL A 12 7.54 20.71 -8.71
C VAL A 12 8.58 19.62 -8.95
N TYR A 13 8.42 18.46 -8.31
CA TYR A 13 9.32 17.32 -8.43
C TYR A 13 8.55 15.99 -8.53
N ALA A 14 9.17 14.97 -9.12
CA ALA A 14 8.71 13.60 -9.04
C ALA A 14 9.51 12.89 -7.94
N ALA A 15 8.83 12.32 -6.94
CA ALA A 15 9.49 11.63 -5.84
C ALA A 15 10.08 10.29 -6.32
N ASN A 16 9.34 9.58 -7.17
CA ASN A 16 9.72 8.32 -7.77
C ASN A 16 9.87 8.45 -9.29
N LEU A 17 10.89 7.80 -9.84
CA LEU A 17 11.08 7.58 -11.28
C LEU A 17 11.52 6.10 -11.46
N PRO A 18 10.69 5.23 -12.03
CA PRO A 18 9.36 5.49 -12.63
C PRO A 18 8.27 5.78 -11.60
N THR A 19 7.12 6.26 -12.06
CA THR A 19 5.88 6.27 -11.28
C THR A 19 4.65 6.12 -12.17
N ASP A 20 3.79 5.15 -11.87
CA ASP A 20 2.55 4.82 -12.59
C ASP A 20 1.35 4.66 -11.64
N GLU A 21 1.55 4.99 -10.36
CA GLU A 21 0.55 4.83 -9.31
C GLU A 21 -0.27 6.11 -9.04
N ILE A 22 -1.48 5.90 -8.54
CA ILE A 22 -2.26 6.90 -7.81
C ILE A 22 -2.56 6.35 -6.42
N PHE A 23 -2.28 7.11 -5.37
CA PHE A 23 -2.33 6.60 -4.00
C PHE A 23 -3.00 7.56 -3.02
N THR A 24 -3.38 7.03 -1.86
CA THR A 24 -3.86 7.78 -0.71
C THR A 24 -3.60 6.99 0.57
N SER A 25 -3.60 7.67 1.72
CA SER A 25 -3.64 6.98 3.01
C SER A 25 -5.07 6.55 3.36
N PRO A 26 -5.31 5.28 3.73
CA PRO A 26 -6.61 4.83 4.21
C PRO A 26 -6.84 5.25 5.67
N ASP A 27 -8.10 5.23 6.11
CA ASP A 27 -8.42 5.26 7.54
C ASP A 27 -7.97 3.95 8.17
N ARG A 28 -6.98 4.01 9.07
CA ARG A 28 -6.33 2.84 9.65
C ARG A 28 -7.28 1.91 10.39
N LEU A 29 -8.46 2.38 10.81
CA LEU A 29 -9.45 1.60 11.57
C LEU A 29 -10.57 1.01 10.70
N LYS A 30 -10.56 1.27 9.39
CA LYS A 30 -11.63 0.85 8.46
C LYS A 30 -11.14 -0.12 7.40
N VAL A 31 -10.48 -1.18 7.86
CA VAL A 31 -9.98 -2.27 7.00
C VAL A 31 -10.46 -3.59 7.57
N ASP A 32 -11.19 -4.35 6.77
CA ASP A 32 -11.72 -5.67 7.13
C ASP A 32 -11.60 -6.62 5.93
N GLY A 33 -11.30 -7.88 6.21
CA GLY A 33 -11.22 -8.96 5.22
C GLY A 33 -9.82 -9.51 5.04
N ARG A 34 -9.60 -10.25 3.96
CA ARG A 34 -8.34 -10.95 3.70
C ARG A 34 -7.76 -10.54 2.37
N VAL A 35 -6.44 -10.42 2.33
CA VAL A 35 -5.68 -10.16 1.12
C VAL A 35 -4.56 -11.17 0.95
N THR A 36 -4.30 -11.58 -0.28
CA THR A 36 -3.16 -12.42 -0.67
C THR A 36 -2.32 -11.64 -1.66
N LEU A 37 -1.02 -11.64 -1.45
CA LEU A 37 -0.09 -10.91 -2.31
C LEU A 37 0.07 -11.62 -3.64
N THR A 38 0.18 -10.83 -4.70
CA THR A 38 0.34 -11.32 -6.08
C THR A 38 1.80 -11.40 -6.51
N ARG A 39 2.72 -10.87 -5.68
CA ARG A 39 4.17 -10.86 -5.90
C ARG A 39 4.91 -11.15 -4.58
N PRO A 40 6.20 -11.56 -4.64
CA PRO A 40 7.05 -11.67 -3.46
C PRO A 40 7.08 -10.37 -2.65
N PHE A 41 7.04 -10.48 -1.32
CA PHE A 41 7.03 -9.30 -0.45
C PHE A 41 8.45 -8.80 -0.17
N VAL A 42 8.92 -7.85 -0.98
CA VAL A 42 10.26 -7.29 -0.84
C VAL A 42 10.25 -6.18 0.21
N MET A 43 10.58 -6.53 1.44
CA MET A 43 10.70 -5.55 2.53
C MET A 43 11.99 -4.73 2.40
N HIS A 44 11.93 -3.44 2.75
CA HIS A 44 13.05 -2.51 2.70
C HIS A 44 14.25 -2.96 3.56
N GLN A 45 13.96 -3.65 4.67
CA GLN A 45 14.98 -4.18 5.55
C GLN A 45 15.13 -5.69 5.33
N ASN A 46 16.38 -6.17 5.32
CA ASN A 46 16.66 -7.60 5.27
C ASN A 46 16.25 -8.26 6.60
N LEU A 47 14.98 -8.65 6.68
CA LEU A 47 14.33 -9.29 7.81
C LEU A 47 14.37 -10.82 7.75
N GLY A 48 15.14 -11.39 6.81
CA GLY A 48 15.19 -12.82 6.54
C GLY A 48 14.81 -13.12 5.09
N SER A 49 14.17 -14.26 4.87
CA SER A 49 13.80 -14.71 3.52
C SER A 49 12.61 -13.92 2.99
N ILE A 50 12.63 -13.61 1.71
CA ILE A 50 11.52 -12.90 1.04
C ILE A 50 10.25 -13.74 1.15
N PRO A 51 9.16 -13.22 1.76
CA PRO A 51 7.90 -13.95 1.82
C PRO A 51 7.30 -14.22 0.44
N ILE A 52 6.88 -15.47 0.22
CA ILE A 52 6.22 -15.93 -1.02
C ILE A 52 4.79 -16.36 -0.70
N ASN A 53 3.83 -15.95 -1.53
CA ASN A 53 2.39 -16.18 -1.33
C ASN A 53 1.90 -15.71 0.04
N ALA A 54 2.42 -14.56 0.50
CA ALA A 54 2.01 -13.98 1.77
C ALA A 54 0.53 -13.58 1.75
N TRP A 55 -0.12 -13.67 2.90
CA TRP A 55 -1.50 -13.25 3.09
C TRP A 55 -1.70 -12.65 4.48
N PHE A 56 -2.69 -11.77 4.59
CA PHE A 56 -3.02 -11.04 5.80
C PHE A 56 -4.54 -10.97 5.96
N GLU A 57 -5.01 -11.19 7.18
CA GLU A 57 -6.42 -11.02 7.58
C GLU A 57 -6.54 -9.82 8.51
N PHE A 58 -7.46 -8.91 8.16
CA PHE A 58 -7.74 -7.68 8.85
C PHE A 58 -9.11 -7.72 9.53
N SER A 59 -9.16 -7.18 10.74
CA SER A 59 -10.40 -6.87 11.46
C SER A 59 -10.23 -5.55 12.19
N GLU A 60 -11.20 -4.64 12.05
CA GLU A 60 -11.17 -3.31 12.68
C GLU A 60 -9.86 -2.56 12.41
N GLY A 61 -9.33 -2.68 11.19
CA GLY A 61 -8.09 -2.04 10.77
C GLY A 61 -6.80 -2.81 11.04
N ARG A 62 -6.84 -3.81 11.93
CA ARG A 62 -5.65 -4.50 12.43
C ARG A 62 -5.46 -5.85 11.75
N VAL A 63 -4.21 -6.18 11.38
CA VAL A 63 -3.82 -7.55 11.02
C VAL A 63 -3.98 -8.47 12.24
N ILE A 64 -4.97 -9.35 12.16
CA ILE A 64 -5.29 -10.35 13.20
C ILE A 64 -4.65 -11.71 12.93
N ASP A 65 -4.41 -12.05 11.65
CA ASP A 65 -3.74 -13.28 11.25
C ASP A 65 -2.95 -13.07 9.95
N TYR A 66 -1.90 -13.86 9.74
CA TYR A 66 -1.03 -13.75 8.58
C TYR A 66 -0.19 -15.01 8.38
N GLY A 67 0.24 -15.22 7.14
CA GLY A 67 1.11 -16.33 6.78
C GLY A 67 1.75 -16.14 5.43
N ALA A 68 2.63 -17.06 5.09
CA ALA A 68 3.29 -17.18 3.79
C ALA A 68 3.75 -18.62 3.60
N ASP A 69 3.91 -19.05 2.35
CA ASP A 69 4.45 -20.37 2.02
C ASP A 69 5.94 -20.44 2.35
N GLU A 70 6.65 -19.33 2.13
CA GLU A 70 8.06 -19.13 2.47
C GLU A 70 8.22 -17.79 3.18
N GLY A 71 9.28 -17.61 3.99
CA GLY A 71 9.62 -16.33 4.61
C GLY A 71 8.68 -15.83 5.71
N LYS A 72 7.86 -16.69 6.32
CA LYS A 72 6.96 -16.30 7.43
C LYS A 72 7.71 -15.68 8.62
N ASP A 73 8.93 -16.14 8.90
CA ASP A 73 9.79 -15.60 9.94
C ASP A 73 10.09 -14.11 9.75
N SER A 74 10.21 -13.65 8.50
CA SER A 74 10.37 -12.23 8.20
C SER A 74 9.10 -11.42 8.47
N LEU A 75 7.91 -11.99 8.30
CA LEU A 75 6.65 -11.36 8.71
C LEU A 75 6.55 -11.26 10.24
N ASP A 76 6.97 -12.31 10.96
CA ASP A 76 7.01 -12.31 12.43
C ASP A 76 7.94 -11.19 12.94
N ALA A 77 9.12 -11.05 12.31
CA ALA A 77 10.07 -9.99 12.62
C ALA A 77 9.54 -8.59 12.27
N LEU A 78 8.80 -8.45 11.17
CA LEU A 78 8.17 -7.19 10.78
C LEU A 78 7.19 -6.70 11.85
N PHE A 79 6.27 -7.56 12.27
CA PHE A 79 5.26 -7.21 13.28
C PHE A 79 5.80 -7.10 14.71
N ALA A 80 7.06 -7.48 14.94
CA ALA A 80 7.76 -7.26 16.20
C ALA A 80 8.41 -5.86 16.30
N ARG A 81 8.51 -5.11 15.19
CA ARG A 81 9.15 -3.78 15.19
C ARG A 81 8.38 -2.72 15.95
N ASP A 82 7.09 -2.62 15.66
CA ASP A 82 6.18 -1.73 16.37
C ASP A 82 4.76 -2.25 16.31
N GLU A 83 3.94 -1.89 17.29
CA GLU A 83 2.55 -2.36 17.36
C GLU A 83 1.72 -1.92 16.16
N ARG A 84 2.07 -0.77 15.56
CA ARG A 84 1.31 -0.14 14.49
C ARG A 84 1.72 -0.61 13.10
N ALA A 85 2.72 -1.48 13.00
CA ALA A 85 3.05 -2.26 11.81
C ALA A 85 1.88 -3.11 11.31
N ARG A 86 0.87 -3.35 12.16
CA ARG A 86 -0.34 -4.14 11.87
C ARG A 86 -1.47 -3.36 11.22
N TYR A 87 -1.29 -2.10 10.87
CA TYR A 87 -2.31 -1.28 10.22
C TYR A 87 -1.78 -0.76 8.89
N LEU A 88 -2.70 -0.47 7.97
CA LEU A 88 -2.33 0.07 6.67
C LEU A 88 -1.99 1.57 6.74
N GLY A 89 -0.98 1.96 6.00
CA GLY A 89 -0.57 3.35 5.77
C GLY A 89 -0.92 3.86 4.38
N GLU A 90 -1.11 2.98 3.41
CA GLU A 90 -1.32 3.35 2.01
C GLU A 90 -2.23 2.35 1.27
N LEU A 91 -2.97 2.90 0.32
CA LEU A 91 -3.63 2.20 -0.77
C LEU A 91 -3.23 2.88 -2.07
N ALA A 92 -2.67 2.11 -3.00
CA ALA A 92 -2.30 2.58 -4.32
C ALA A 92 -2.95 1.74 -5.42
N LEU A 93 -3.45 2.43 -6.44
CA LEU A 93 -3.99 1.84 -7.65
C LEU A 93 -3.03 2.12 -8.81
N VAL A 94 -2.77 1.09 -9.61
CA VAL A 94 -1.79 1.13 -10.70
C VAL A 94 -2.43 0.56 -11.95
N ASP A 95 -2.21 1.22 -13.08
CA ASP A 95 -2.71 0.75 -14.36
C ASP A 95 -1.87 -0.46 -14.84
N PRO A 96 -2.49 -1.61 -15.18
CA PRO A 96 -1.77 -2.77 -15.70
C PRO A 96 -1.14 -2.53 -17.08
N HIS A 97 -1.40 -1.40 -17.74
CA HIS A 97 -0.78 -1.00 -19.00
C HIS A 97 0.54 -0.23 -18.84
N SER A 98 1.08 -0.11 -17.62
CA SER A 98 2.44 0.40 -17.47
C SER A 98 3.45 -0.56 -18.14
N PRO A 99 4.55 -0.05 -18.74
CA PRO A 99 5.59 -0.92 -19.31
C PRO A 99 6.13 -1.95 -18.32
N PHE A 100 6.10 -1.64 -17.01
CA PHE A 100 6.53 -2.52 -15.94
C PHE A 100 5.52 -3.64 -15.68
N ALA A 101 4.23 -3.31 -15.64
CA ALA A 101 3.16 -4.31 -15.52
C ALA A 101 3.13 -5.25 -16.73
N GLU A 102 3.20 -4.71 -17.96
CA GLU A 102 3.18 -5.50 -19.20
C GLU A 102 4.41 -6.39 -19.38
N SER A 103 5.54 -6.07 -18.72
CA SER A 103 6.74 -6.92 -18.77
C SER A 103 6.51 -8.32 -18.21
N GLY A 104 5.55 -8.48 -17.29
CA GLY A 104 5.29 -9.73 -16.57
C GLY A 104 6.44 -10.17 -15.66
N LEU A 105 7.44 -9.31 -15.43
CA LEU A 105 8.59 -9.60 -14.59
C LEU A 105 8.29 -9.29 -13.12
N THR A 106 8.87 -10.10 -12.24
CA THR A 106 9.06 -9.76 -10.82
C THR A 106 10.45 -9.17 -10.69
N PHE A 107 10.54 -7.90 -10.27
CA PHE A 107 11.82 -7.19 -10.24
C PHE A 107 12.61 -7.40 -8.95
N PHE A 108 11.97 -7.94 -7.91
CA PHE A 108 12.54 -8.06 -6.57
C PHE A 108 13.05 -6.72 -6.04
N ASN A 109 12.30 -5.66 -6.36
CA ASN A 109 12.62 -4.29 -6.04
C ASN A 109 11.34 -3.51 -5.81
N GLY A 110 11.16 -2.96 -4.61
CA GLY A 110 9.94 -2.25 -4.21
C GLY A 110 9.50 -1.21 -5.23
N LEU A 111 10.40 -0.30 -5.64
CA LEU A 111 10.10 0.77 -6.59
C LEU A 111 9.57 0.26 -7.94
N TYR A 112 10.09 -0.84 -8.48
CA TYR A 112 9.61 -1.37 -9.76
C TYR A 112 8.34 -2.20 -9.59
N ASP A 113 8.26 -3.02 -8.54
CA ASP A 113 7.12 -3.89 -8.32
C ASP A 113 5.88 -3.10 -7.85
N GLU A 114 6.04 -2.03 -7.07
CA GLU A 114 4.95 -1.11 -6.64
C GLU A 114 4.30 -0.41 -7.84
N ASN A 115 5.08 -0.10 -8.89
CA ASN A 115 4.62 0.54 -10.12
C ASN A 115 4.18 -0.46 -11.21
N ALA A 116 4.17 -1.76 -10.88
CA ALA A 116 3.73 -2.84 -11.75
C ALA A 116 2.42 -3.50 -11.27
N ALA A 117 1.92 -3.16 -10.07
CA ALA A 117 0.68 -3.70 -9.52
C ALA A 117 0.11 -2.77 -8.44
N CYS A 118 -1.24 -2.74 -8.32
CA CYS A 118 -1.89 -2.13 -7.15
C CYS A 118 -1.29 -2.71 -5.86
N HIS A 119 -1.13 -1.88 -4.83
CA HIS A 119 -0.49 -2.28 -3.59
C HIS A 119 -1.14 -1.63 -2.35
N LEU A 120 -0.81 -2.20 -1.19
CA LEU A 120 -1.14 -1.69 0.12
C LEU A 120 0.15 -1.59 0.93
N ALA A 121 0.35 -0.53 1.70
CA ALA A 121 1.51 -0.47 2.61
C ALA A 121 1.10 -0.81 4.05
N LEU A 122 1.85 -1.69 4.71
CA LEU A 122 1.81 -1.81 6.18
C LEU A 122 2.64 -0.69 6.81
N GLY A 123 2.11 -0.09 7.87
CA GLY A 123 2.83 0.93 8.62
C GLY A 123 2.41 2.35 8.31
N ALA A 124 3.38 3.26 8.24
CA ALA A 124 3.18 4.70 8.29
C ALA A 124 2.39 5.22 7.09
N ALA A 125 1.47 6.13 7.36
CA ALA A 125 0.70 6.84 6.36
C ALA A 125 1.43 8.08 5.84
N TYR A 126 1.06 8.50 4.63
CA TYR A 126 1.62 9.68 3.97
C TYR A 126 0.83 10.95 4.33
N VAL A 127 1.40 11.81 5.17
CA VAL A 127 0.74 13.02 5.70
C VAL A 127 0.32 13.99 4.60
N ASP A 128 1.05 14.03 3.48
CA ASP A 128 0.76 14.85 2.31
C ASP A 128 -0.50 14.41 1.53
N THR A 129 -1.06 13.24 1.84
CA THR A 129 -2.38 12.83 1.33
C THR A 129 -3.55 13.55 2.04
N LEU A 130 -3.28 14.26 3.14
CA LEU A 130 -4.28 15.09 3.82
C LEU A 130 -4.53 16.39 3.04
N LYS A 131 -5.82 16.77 2.93
CA LYS A 131 -6.23 18.02 2.25
C LYS A 131 -5.63 19.28 2.87
N LYS A 132 -5.38 19.26 4.19
CA LYS A 132 -4.80 20.37 4.92
C LYS A 132 -3.33 20.06 5.13
N SER A 133 -2.46 20.86 4.51
CA SER A 133 -1.03 20.84 4.83
C SER A 133 -0.79 21.42 6.21
N GLY A 134 0.14 20.85 6.97
CA GLY A 134 0.56 21.37 8.25
C GLY A 134 1.48 20.40 8.97
N ASP A 135 2.05 20.89 10.06
CA ASP A 135 2.73 20.03 11.03
C ASP A 135 1.67 19.45 11.96
N TYR A 136 1.64 18.12 12.04
CA TYR A 136 0.72 17.36 12.88
C TYR A 136 1.51 16.63 13.95
N SER A 137 1.00 16.60 15.18
CA SER A 137 1.48 15.67 16.19
C SER A 137 1.07 14.24 15.83
N GLU A 138 1.73 13.26 16.46
CA GLU A 138 1.35 11.85 16.30
C GLU A 138 -0.11 11.61 16.73
N GLU A 139 -0.54 12.22 17.84
CA GLU A 139 -1.91 12.11 18.33
C GLU A 139 -2.92 12.69 17.34
N GLU A 140 -2.63 13.85 16.76
CA GLU A 140 -3.49 14.48 15.73
C GLU A 140 -3.60 13.60 14.48
N LEU A 141 -2.50 12.98 14.04
CA LEU A 141 -2.51 12.05 12.92
C LEU A 141 -3.40 10.84 13.21
N LEU A 142 -3.28 10.26 14.40
CA LEU A 142 -4.08 9.10 14.81
C LEU A 142 -5.58 9.44 14.92
N GLU A 143 -5.93 10.64 15.39
CA GLU A 143 -7.31 11.15 15.43
C GLU A 143 -7.89 11.37 14.02
N LEU A 144 -7.05 11.74 13.06
CA LEU A 144 -7.42 11.86 11.65
C LEU A 144 -7.51 10.50 10.93
N GLY A 145 -7.25 9.39 11.62
CA GLY A 145 -7.27 8.03 11.07
C GLY A 145 -5.98 7.62 10.37
N MET A 146 -4.94 8.47 10.41
CA MET A 146 -3.64 8.17 9.81
C MET A 146 -2.86 7.21 10.70
N ASN A 147 -2.23 6.19 10.10
CA ASN A 147 -1.34 5.33 10.86
C ASN A 147 0.05 5.97 11.04
N VAL A 148 0.62 5.83 12.24
CA VAL A 148 1.96 6.32 12.56
C VAL A 148 2.80 5.13 12.98
N SER A 149 3.86 4.80 12.24
CA SER A 149 4.66 3.59 12.46
C SER A 149 6.12 3.84 12.09
N SER A 150 7.01 2.96 12.54
CA SER A 150 8.44 3.00 12.19
C SER A 150 8.75 2.35 10.84
N ILE A 151 7.77 1.63 10.28
CA ILE A 151 7.87 0.94 9.00
C ILE A 151 6.93 1.57 7.99
N HIS A 152 7.22 1.32 6.71
CA HIS A 152 6.32 1.51 5.59
C HIS A 152 6.76 0.45 4.57
N GLU A 153 5.94 -0.56 4.34
CA GLU A 153 6.32 -1.72 3.53
C GLU A 153 5.21 -2.07 2.53
N ASP A 154 5.51 -1.89 1.26
CA ASP A 154 4.57 -2.06 0.15
C ASP A 154 4.33 -3.52 -0.21
N MET A 155 3.06 -3.88 -0.26
CA MET A 155 2.56 -5.22 -0.52
C MET A 155 1.73 -5.23 -1.80
N MET A 156 2.26 -5.82 -2.86
CA MET A 156 1.58 -5.88 -4.16
C MET A 156 0.42 -6.88 -4.13
N ILE A 157 -0.76 -6.40 -4.52
CA ILE A 157 -2.04 -7.13 -4.51
C ILE A 157 -2.74 -7.14 -5.87
N GLY A 158 -2.31 -6.30 -6.81
CA GLY A 158 -2.92 -6.19 -8.14
C GLY A 158 -2.66 -7.41 -9.02
N SER A 159 -3.66 -7.80 -9.81
CA SER A 159 -3.55 -8.78 -10.89
C SER A 159 -4.69 -8.59 -11.90
N SER A 160 -4.68 -9.35 -13.00
CA SER A 160 -5.79 -9.39 -13.95
C SER A 160 -7.08 -10.00 -13.38
N GLU A 161 -7.05 -10.54 -12.16
CA GLU A 161 -8.21 -11.11 -11.47
C GLU A 161 -8.80 -10.16 -10.41
N VAL A 162 -8.19 -8.98 -10.23
CA VAL A 162 -8.63 -8.01 -9.22
C VAL A 162 -9.69 -7.07 -9.81
N ASP A 163 -10.77 -6.91 -9.05
CA ASP A 163 -11.78 -5.88 -9.25
C ASP A 163 -11.76 -4.91 -8.07
N VAL A 164 -11.91 -3.60 -8.34
CA VAL A 164 -11.99 -2.56 -7.29
C VAL A 164 -13.28 -1.79 -7.46
N THR A 165 -14.07 -1.73 -6.39
CA THR A 165 -15.31 -0.94 -6.32
C THR A 165 -15.20 0.09 -5.22
N ALA A 166 -15.34 1.36 -5.56
CA ALA A 166 -15.49 2.43 -4.59
C ALA A 166 -16.91 2.43 -4.01
N VAL A 167 -17.01 2.65 -2.70
CA VAL A 167 -18.28 2.88 -2.00
C VAL A 167 -18.33 4.35 -1.60
N CYS A 168 -19.24 5.10 -2.21
CA CYS A 168 -19.41 6.53 -1.94
C CYS A 168 -20.14 6.76 -0.61
N ASN A 169 -20.03 7.98 -0.07
CA ASN A 169 -20.70 8.38 1.19
C ASN A 169 -22.24 8.24 1.15
N ASP A 170 -22.83 8.32 -0.05
CA ASP A 170 -24.27 8.13 -0.29
C ASP A 170 -24.66 6.66 -0.52
N GLY A 171 -23.72 5.72 -0.36
CA GLY A 171 -23.91 4.29 -0.57
C GLY A 171 -23.83 3.84 -2.04
N ARG A 172 -23.65 4.76 -3.00
CA ARG A 172 -23.43 4.37 -4.40
C ARG A 172 -22.15 3.56 -4.53
N ARG A 173 -22.18 2.58 -5.43
CA ARG A 173 -21.04 1.74 -5.78
C ARG A 173 -20.55 2.14 -7.17
N VAL A 174 -19.26 2.41 -7.31
CA VAL A 174 -18.63 2.79 -8.57
C VAL A 174 -17.50 1.79 -8.84
N GLU A 175 -17.59 1.04 -9.92
CA GLU A 175 -16.49 0.18 -10.36
C GLU A 175 -15.34 1.07 -10.86
N ILE A 176 -14.16 0.88 -10.29
CA ILE A 176 -12.94 1.62 -10.61
C ILE A 176 -12.03 0.77 -11.48
N ILE A 177 -11.84 -0.50 -11.08
CA ILE A 177 -11.04 -1.50 -11.78
C ILE A 177 -11.88 -2.75 -12.03
N LYS A 178 -11.80 -3.30 -13.24
CA LYS A 178 -12.38 -4.58 -13.64
C LYS A 178 -11.34 -5.45 -14.37
N ASN A 179 -11.17 -6.69 -13.93
CA ASN A 179 -10.16 -7.62 -14.46
C ASN A 179 -8.76 -6.98 -14.52
N GLY A 180 -8.39 -6.29 -13.44
CA GLY A 180 -7.14 -5.56 -13.30
C GLY A 180 -7.07 -4.22 -14.04
N ARG A 181 -8.04 -3.85 -14.89
CA ARG A 181 -7.99 -2.62 -15.71
C ARG A 181 -8.88 -1.52 -15.18
N PHE A 182 -8.39 -0.27 -15.24
CA PHE A 182 -9.22 0.91 -14.99
C PHE A 182 -10.39 1.00 -15.98
N LEU A 183 -11.55 1.44 -15.50
CA LEU A 183 -12.78 1.59 -16.30
C LEU A 183 -13.02 3.03 -16.81
N ILE A 184 -12.04 3.91 -16.67
CA ILE A 184 -12.11 5.34 -17.06
C ILE A 184 -11.81 5.58 -18.53
#